data_AF-A0A2T2U137-F1
#
_entry.id   AF-A0A2T2U137-F1
#
_cell.length_a   1.000
_cell.length_b   1.000
_cell.length_c   1.000
_cell.angle_alpha   90.00
_cell.angle_beta   90.00
_cell.angle_gamma   90.00
#
_symmetry.space_group_name_H-M   'P 1'
#
loop_
_entity.id
_entity.type
_entity.pdbx_description
1 polymer ?
#
loop_
_entity_poly.entity_id
_entity_poly.type
_entity_poly.pdbx_seq_one_letter_code
_entity_poly.pdbx_strand_id
1 'polypeptide(L)'
;GWLNYPMQIKLDFLCRDSILAAPIVLDLALFLDLAQRSGRVGIQEWLSFYFKSPHVIEGHVREHDLFIQHFRLKNTLRVLGGAEPLTHLSENYPMSENVSEPVPSSSNE
;
A
#
# COMPACT_ATOMS: atom_id res chain seq x y z
N GLY A 1 25.10 15.79 -2.48
CA GLY A 1 25.52 14.96 -1.34
C GLY A 1 25.98 15.85 -0.21
N TRP A 2 26.32 15.27 0.95
CA TRP A 2 26.92 15.99 2.08
C TRP A 2 28.06 16.92 1.61
N LEU A 3 28.22 18.11 2.20
CA LEU A 3 29.19 19.13 1.78
C LEU A 3 29.11 19.52 0.28
N ASN A 4 27.91 19.48 -0.30
CA ASN A 4 27.64 19.89 -1.68
C ASN A 4 28.35 19.05 -2.77
N TYR A 5 28.83 17.86 -2.42
CA TYR A 5 29.44 16.97 -3.42
C TYR A 5 28.36 16.39 -4.34
N PRO A 6 28.51 16.52 -5.68
CA PRO A 6 27.58 15.90 -6.61
C PRO A 6 27.69 14.38 -6.51
N MET A 7 26.55 13.70 -6.35
CA MET A 7 26.45 12.25 -6.44
C MET A 7 25.66 11.89 -7.68
N GLN A 8 26.15 10.91 -8.43
CA GLN A 8 25.45 10.36 -9.59
C GLN A 8 25.29 8.86 -9.41
N ILE A 9 24.08 8.37 -9.68
CA ILE A 9 23.79 6.95 -9.80
C ILE A 9 23.48 6.69 -11.28
N LYS A 10 24.20 5.75 -11.89
CA LYS A 10 23.90 5.24 -13.23
C LYS A 10 23.34 3.83 -13.07
N LEU A 11 22.17 3.60 -13.64
CA LEU A 11 21.45 2.33 -13.57
C LEU A 11 21.13 1.88 -14.99
N ASP A 12 21.71 0.76 -15.41
CA ASP A 12 21.38 0.09 -16.66
C ASP A 12 20.48 -1.11 -16.34
N PHE A 13 19.19 -0.97 -16.65
CA PHE A 13 18.18 -2.00 -16.36
C PHE A 13 17.86 -2.77 -17.64
N LEU A 14 18.53 -3.91 -17.82
CA LEU A 14 18.38 -4.77 -18.99
C LEU A 14 17.27 -5.78 -18.72
N CYS A 15 16.09 -5.52 -19.27
CA CYS A 15 14.89 -6.27 -18.93
C CYS A 15 14.16 -6.76 -20.17
N ARG A 16 13.55 -7.96 -20.04
CA ARG A 16 12.54 -8.43 -20.98
C ARG A 16 11.17 -8.20 -20.37
N ASP A 17 10.44 -7.24 -20.92
CA ASP A 17 9.15 -6.81 -20.40
C ASP A 17 8.16 -7.97 -20.23
N SER A 18 8.16 -8.93 -21.16
CA SER A 18 7.27 -10.10 -21.08
C SER A 18 7.58 -11.03 -19.90
N ILE A 19 8.86 -11.21 -19.56
CA ILE A 19 9.28 -12.05 -18.43
C ILE A 19 8.94 -11.37 -17.11
N LEU A 20 9.02 -10.03 -17.06
CA LEU A 20 8.62 -9.27 -15.89
C LEU A 20 7.10 -9.16 -15.72
N ALA A 21 6.36 -9.08 -16.83
CA ALA A 21 4.90 -8.94 -16.80
C ALA A 21 4.18 -10.25 -16.43
N ALA A 22 4.67 -11.41 -16.88
CA ALA A 22 4.04 -12.71 -16.62
C ALA A 22 3.73 -12.99 -15.13
N PRO A 23 4.68 -12.85 -14.19
CA PRO A 23 4.40 -13.07 -12.77
C PRO A 23 3.45 -12.01 -12.19
N ILE A 24 3.57 -10.75 -12.62
CA ILE A 24 2.68 -9.67 -12.17
C ILE A 24 1.22 -9.97 -12.55
N VAL A 25 0.98 -10.43 -13.78
CA VAL A 25 -0.37 -10.77 -14.25
C VAL A 25 -0.92 -12.00 -13.51
N LEU A 26 -0.07 -12.99 -13.23
CA LEU A 26 -0.47 -14.16 -12.46
C LEU A 26 -0.89 -13.79 -11.04
N ASP A 27 -0.10 -12.97 -10.35
CA ASP A 27 -0.42 -12.47 -9.01
C ASP A 27 -1.75 -11.72 -9.02
N LEU A 28 -1.97 -10.85 -10.01
CA LEU A 28 -3.20 -10.08 -10.13
C LEU A 28 -4.42 -10.97 -10.34
N ALA A 29 -4.30 -12.02 -11.16
CA ALA A 29 -5.39 -12.99 -11.35
C ALA A 29 -5.74 -13.73 -10.04
N LEU A 30 -4.73 -14.14 -9.27
CA LEU A 30 -4.92 -14.79 -7.98
C LEU A 30 -5.59 -13.86 -6.96
N PHE A 31 -5.16 -12.60 -6.90
CA PHE A 31 -5.74 -11.64 -5.97
C PHE A 31 -7.15 -11.21 -6.35
N LEU A 32 -7.48 -11.15 -7.64
CA LEU A 32 -8.86 -10.90 -8.07
C LEU A 32 -9.81 -12.04 -7.68
N ASP A 33 -9.40 -13.30 -7.83
CA ASP A 33 -10.19 -14.46 -7.37
C ASP A 33 -10.37 -14.43 -5.84
N LEU A 34 -9.31 -14.11 -5.09
CA LEU A 34 -9.38 -13.94 -3.64
C LEU A 34 -10.33 -12.79 -3.25
N ALA A 35 -10.25 -11.66 -3.95
CA ALA A 35 -11.12 -10.51 -3.71
C ALA A 35 -12.61 -10.88 -3.92
N GLN A 36 -12.89 -11.59 -5.01
CA GLN A 36 -14.22 -12.08 -5.33
C GLN A 36 -14.75 -13.02 -4.24
N ARG A 37 -13.93 -13.96 -3.76
CA ARG A 37 -14.30 -14.88 -2.66
C ARG A 37 -14.51 -14.16 -1.33
N SER A 38 -13.76 -13.08 -1.08
CA SER A 38 -13.92 -12.24 0.10
C SER A 38 -15.07 -11.23 0.00
N GLY A 39 -15.85 -11.25 -1.08
CA GLY A 39 -17.01 -10.37 -1.28
C GLY A 39 -16.64 -8.89 -1.51
N ARG A 40 -15.38 -8.59 -1.88
CA ARG A 40 -14.94 -7.21 -2.13
C ARG A 40 -15.32 -6.79 -3.55
N VAL A 41 -16.12 -5.73 -3.66
CA VAL A 41 -16.60 -5.17 -4.93
C VAL A 41 -16.23 -3.68 -4.99
N GLY A 42 -15.88 -3.18 -6.17
CA GLY A 42 -15.52 -1.77 -6.39
C GLY A 42 -14.02 -1.53 -6.50
N ILE A 43 -13.58 -0.30 -6.19
CA ILE A 43 -12.19 0.13 -6.32
C ILE A 43 -11.34 -0.54 -5.24
N GLN A 44 -10.39 -1.38 -5.66
CA GLN A 44 -9.51 -2.13 -4.77
C GLN A 44 -8.15 -1.44 -4.62
N GLU A 45 -8.05 -0.51 -3.69
CA GLU A 45 -6.85 0.31 -3.50
C GLU A 45 -5.62 -0.50 -3.06
N TRP A 46 -5.81 -1.68 -2.47
CA TRP A 46 -4.73 -2.57 -2.05
C TRP A 46 -4.00 -3.25 -3.23
N LEU A 47 -4.63 -3.31 -4.42
CA LEU A 47 -4.00 -3.77 -5.66
C LEU A 47 -3.13 -2.69 -6.35
N SER A 48 -3.07 -1.48 -5.79
CA SER A 48 -2.27 -0.35 -6.30
C SER A 48 -0.80 -0.69 -6.56
N PHE A 49 -0.23 -1.63 -5.80
CA PHE A 49 1.14 -2.13 -5.97
C PHE A 49 1.46 -2.64 -7.38
N TYR A 50 0.48 -3.22 -8.08
CA TYR A 50 0.68 -3.81 -9.41
C TYR A 50 0.40 -2.85 -10.57
N PHE A 51 -0.09 -1.63 -10.29
CA PHE A 51 -0.48 -0.68 -11.32
C PHE A 51 0.44 0.54 -11.34
N LYS A 52 0.81 0.97 -12.55
CA LYS A 52 1.54 2.22 -12.77
C LYS A 52 0.74 3.46 -12.34
N SER A 53 -0.59 3.39 -12.48
CA SER A 53 -1.50 4.48 -12.12
C SER A 53 -2.63 3.91 -11.27
N PRO A 54 -2.52 4.00 -9.93
CA PRO A 54 -3.50 3.41 -9.04
C PRO A 54 -4.84 4.14 -9.15
N HIS A 55 -5.91 3.36 -9.21
CA HIS A 55 -7.27 3.88 -9.04
C HIS A 55 -7.53 4.03 -7.55
N VAL A 56 -7.99 5.22 -7.16
CA VAL A 56 -8.23 5.59 -5.77
C VAL A 56 -9.59 6.27 -5.72
N ILE A 57 -10.30 6.11 -4.62
CA ILE A 57 -11.58 6.80 -4.39
C ILE A 57 -11.34 8.32 -4.42
N GLU A 58 -12.32 9.06 -4.93
CA GLU A 58 -12.26 10.53 -4.98
C GLU A 58 -12.00 11.10 -3.58
N GLY A 59 -10.98 11.96 -3.46
CA GLY A 59 -10.56 12.58 -2.19
C GLY A 59 -9.30 11.97 -1.55
N HIS A 60 -8.85 10.80 -1.99
CA HIS A 60 -7.62 10.19 -1.49
C HIS A 60 -6.40 10.48 -2.40
N VAL A 61 -5.23 10.68 -1.77
CA VAL A 61 -3.97 10.91 -2.49
C VAL A 61 -3.48 9.60 -3.12
N ARG A 62 -3.07 9.65 -4.39
CA ARG A 62 -2.43 8.52 -5.07
C ARG A 62 -1.04 8.30 -4.49
N GLU A 63 -0.92 7.27 -3.67
CA GLU A 63 0.39 6.79 -3.22
C GLU A 63 1.15 6.19 -4.41
N HIS A 64 2.37 6.66 -4.64
CA HIS A 64 3.31 6.09 -5.62
C HIS A 64 4.53 5.45 -4.94
N ASP A 65 4.57 5.43 -3.61
CA ASP A 65 5.61 4.74 -2.85
C ASP A 65 5.31 3.24 -2.81
N LEU A 66 6.21 2.48 -3.45
CA LEU A 66 6.10 1.03 -3.58
C LEU A 66 6.09 0.31 -2.22
N PHE A 67 6.78 0.84 -1.21
CA PHE A 67 6.83 0.22 0.12
C PHE A 67 5.50 0.39 0.87
N ILE A 68 4.91 1.58 0.79
CA ILE A 68 3.59 1.87 1.39
C ILE A 68 2.51 1.03 0.71
N GLN A 69 2.54 0.91 -0.62
CA GLN A 69 1.63 0.05 -1.37
C GLN A 69 1.78 -1.43 -0.99
N HIS A 70 3.02 -1.93 -0.88
CA HIS A 70 3.28 -3.31 -0.43
C HIS A 70 2.81 -3.53 1.01
N PHE A 71 2.99 -2.55 1.89
CA PHE A 71 2.50 -2.63 3.26
C PHE A 71 0.97 -2.72 3.31
N ARG A 72 0.26 -1.90 2.51
CA ARG A 72 -1.21 -1.96 2.37
C ARG A 72 -1.68 -3.32 1.85
N LEU A 73 -0.98 -3.89 0.86
CA LEU A 73 -1.24 -5.26 0.36
C LEU A 73 -1.14 -6.28 1.51
N LYS A 74 -0.03 -6.28 2.25
CA LYS A 74 0.21 -7.24 3.35
C LYS A 74 -0.79 -7.09 4.50
N ASN A 75 -1.17 -5.87 4.85
CA ASN A 75 -2.16 -5.64 5.90
C ASN A 75 -3.56 -6.08 5.48
N THR A 76 -3.91 -5.87 4.22
CA THR A 76 -5.20 -6.36 3.69
C THR A 76 -5.27 -7.88 3.74
N LEU A 77 -4.19 -8.58 3.33
CA LEU A 77 -4.13 -10.04 3.41
C LEU A 77 -4.16 -10.57 4.86
N ARG A 78 -3.53 -9.87 5.81
CA ARG A 78 -3.60 -10.23 7.23
C ARG A 78 -5.01 -10.15 7.77
N VAL A 79 -5.70 -9.04 7.51
CA VAL A 79 -7.09 -8.86 7.94
C VAL A 79 -8.00 -9.91 7.31
N LEU A 80 -7.80 -10.24 6.03
CA LEU A 80 -8.53 -11.32 5.37
C LEU A 80 -8.22 -12.71 5.96
N GLY A 81 -7.01 -12.91 6.47
CA GLY A 81 -6.59 -14.11 7.21
C GLY A 81 -6.96 -14.11 8.70
N GLY A 82 -7.67 -13.10 9.20
CA GLY A 82 -8.07 -12.99 10.61
C GLY A 82 -6.94 -12.58 11.57
N ALA A 83 -5.80 -12.10 11.05
CA ALA A 83 -4.69 -11.59 11.84
C ALA A 83 -4.72 -10.07 11.96
N GLU A 84 -4.14 -9.52 13.04
CA GLU A 84 -4.05 -8.08 13.23
C GLU A 84 -3.15 -7.41 12.16
N PRO A 85 -3.48 -6.17 11.74
CA PRO A 85 -2.63 -5.40 10.84
C PRO A 85 -1.22 -5.23 11.42
N LEU A 86 -0.19 -5.26 10.57
CA LEU A 86 1.13 -4.85 10.99
C LEU A 86 1.07 -3.37 11.35
N THR A 87 1.49 -3.04 12.57
CA THR A 87 1.89 -1.69 12.96
C THR A 87 3.41 -1.69 13.05
N HIS A 88 4.03 -0.58 12.65
CA HIS A 88 5.50 -0.44 12.71
C HIS A 88 6.02 -0.09 14.11
N LEU A 89 5.16 -0.15 15.14
CA LEU A 89 5.59 0.08 16.51
C LEU A 89 6.17 -1.23 17.06
N SER A 90 7.49 -1.25 17.25
CA SER A 90 8.22 -2.38 17.83
C SER A 90 7.75 -2.66 19.26
N GLU A 91 7.39 -3.92 19.54
CA GLU A 91 7.31 -4.75 20.78
C GLU A 91 7.27 -4.14 22.21
N ASN A 92 7.33 -2.84 22.45
CA ASN A 92 7.18 -2.20 23.76
C ASN A 92 6.62 -0.77 23.65
N TYR A 93 5.71 -0.52 22.71
CA TYR A 93 4.90 0.70 22.79
C TYR A 93 3.65 0.37 23.62
N PRO A 94 3.49 0.92 24.83
CA PRO A 94 2.22 0.78 25.51
C PRO A 94 1.18 1.43 24.61
N MET A 95 0.25 0.63 24.12
CA MET A 95 -0.99 1.12 23.55
C MET A 95 -1.73 1.79 24.71
N SER A 96 -1.42 3.06 24.99
CA SER A 96 -2.36 3.89 25.73
C SER A 96 -3.58 4.00 24.84
N GLU A 97 -4.59 3.24 25.24
CA GLU A 97 -5.97 3.26 24.84
C GLU A 97 -6.40 4.64 24.28
N ASN A 98 -7.22 4.58 23.23
CA ASN A 98 -8.04 5.69 22.71
C ASN A 98 -7.34 6.67 21.76
N VAL A 99 -7.09 6.25 20.52
CA VAL A 99 -7.22 7.23 19.41
C VAL A 99 -8.72 7.39 19.17
N SER A 100 -9.35 8.20 20.02
CA SER A 100 -10.68 8.74 19.75
C SER A 100 -10.62 9.49 18.42
N GLU A 101 -11.61 9.24 17.58
CA GLU A 101 -11.85 9.87 16.29
C GLU A 101 -11.57 11.40 16.33
N PRO A 102 -11.05 12.00 15.25
CA PRO A 102 -10.88 13.44 15.19
C PRO A 102 -12.25 14.11 15.27
N VAL A 103 -12.58 14.65 16.45
CA VAL A 103 -13.78 15.47 16.66
C VAL A 103 -13.68 16.69 15.75
N PRO A 104 -14.67 16.96 14.88
CA PRO A 104 -14.66 18.17 14.07
C PRO A 104 -14.78 19.37 15.02
N SER A 105 -13.80 20.28 14.95
CA SER A 105 -13.82 21.53 15.70
C SER A 105 -15.02 22.38 15.22
N SER A 106 -16.14 22.30 15.94
CA SER A 106 -17.20 23.28 15.86
C SER A 106 -16.70 24.56 16.53
N SER A 107 -16.30 25.53 15.73
CA SER A 107 -16.02 26.90 16.15
C SER A 107 -17.33 27.55 16.60
N ASN A 108 -17.49 27.73 17.91
CA ASN A 108 -18.42 28.69 18.50
C ASN A 108 -17.63 29.50 19.52
N GLU A 109 -17.21 30.70 19.10
CA GLU A 109 -17.21 31.99 19.81
C GLU A 109 -16.35 33.00 19.03
#